data_AF-A0A1Q6WG18-F1
#
_entry.id   AF-A0A1Q6WG18-F1
#
_cell.length_a   1.000
_cell.length_b   1.000
_cell.length_c   1.000
_cell.angle_alpha   90.00
_cell.angle_beta   90.00
_cell.angle_gamma   90.00
#
_symmetry.space_group_name_H-M   'P 1'
#
loop_
_entity.id
_entity.type
_entity.pdbx_description
1 polymer ?
#
loop_
_entity_poly.entity_id
_entity_poly.type
_entity_poly.pdbx_seq_one_letter_code
_entity_poly.pdbx_strand_id
1 'polypeptide(L)'
;MVMRGEERQVIVLRPGDHGAGREIVLTQDDVRQVQLAKGAIASGVIMLLHVAGLAPDDLDELMLAGGFGNYISIASALRIGLIPPVSPAKVRYVGNAASLGAQLCLVSEAERAHAAEVARAIEHVSLAAHPDFEQIFVDAMNFPAR
;
A
#
# COMPACT_ATOMS: atom_id res chain seq x y z
N MET A 1 6.83 7.63 25.42
CA MET A 1 5.77 8.58 25.03
C MET A 1 5.89 9.83 25.88
N VAL A 2 5.58 10.99 25.31
CA VAL A 2 5.57 12.29 25.99
C VAL A 2 4.29 13.04 25.63
N MET A 3 3.82 13.89 26.55
CA MET A 3 2.72 14.83 26.28
C MET A 3 3.32 16.19 25.89
N ARG A 4 2.83 16.78 24.80
CA ARG A 4 3.16 18.16 24.40
C ARG A 4 1.88 18.92 24.09
N GLY A 5 1.50 19.85 24.96
CA GLY A 5 0.15 20.39 24.96
C GLY A 5 -0.87 19.28 25.20
N GLU A 6 -1.86 19.17 24.32
CA GLU A 6 -2.89 18.12 24.35
C GLU A 6 -2.49 16.86 23.55
N GLU A 7 -1.34 16.88 22.86
CA GLU A 7 -0.93 15.81 21.96
C GLU A 7 -0.02 14.77 22.63
N ARG A 8 -0.30 13.48 22.38
CA ARG A 8 0.62 12.36 22.70
C ARG A 8 1.60 12.14 21.56
N GLN A 9 2.90 12.13 21.88
CA GLN A 9 3.95 11.83 20.91
C GLN A 9 4.81 10.66 21.38
N VAL A 10 5.29 9.85 20.43
CA VAL A 10 6.28 8.79 20.69
C VAL A 10 7.65 9.33 20.27
N ILE A 11 8.57 9.46 21.23
CA ILE A 11 9.97 9.76 20.89
C ILE A 11 10.58 8.49 20.31
N VAL A 12 11.00 8.57 19.05
CA VAL A 12 11.68 7.48 18.33
C VAL A 12 13.18 7.54 18.58
N LEU A 13 13.77 8.73 18.55
CA LEU A 13 15.19 8.97 18.87
C LEU A 13 15.35 10.26 19.69
N ARG A 14 16.26 10.24 20.68
CA ARG A 14 16.65 11.42 21.44
C ARG A 14 17.89 12.08 20.84
N PRO A 15 18.18 13.35 21.16
CA PRO A 15 19.41 13.99 20.73
C PRO A 15 20.63 13.20 21.22
N GLY A 16 21.58 12.95 20.33
CA GLY A 16 22.77 12.13 20.58
C GLY A 16 22.61 10.64 20.24
N ASP A 17 21.38 10.11 20.21
CA ASP A 17 21.15 8.72 19.80
C ASP A 17 21.41 8.59 18.29
N HIS A 18 22.31 7.68 17.90
CA HIS A 18 22.65 7.41 16.49
C HIS A 18 22.98 8.68 15.67
N GLY A 19 23.53 9.72 16.31
CA GLY A 19 23.87 10.99 15.65
C GLY A 19 22.69 11.95 15.43
N ALA A 20 21.53 11.69 16.03
CA ALA A 20 20.37 12.58 15.91
C ALA A 20 20.69 13.96 16.55
N GLY A 21 20.64 15.02 15.73
CA GLY A 21 20.86 16.39 16.19
C GLY A 21 19.68 17.02 16.94
N ARG A 22 18.51 16.37 16.90
CA ARG A 22 17.29 16.73 17.65
C ARG A 22 16.44 15.49 17.86
N GLU A 23 15.41 15.61 18.69
CA GLU A 23 14.42 14.53 18.83
C GLU A 23 13.75 14.20 17.49
N ILE A 24 13.59 12.90 17.23
CA ILE A 24 12.72 12.39 16.18
C ILE A 24 11.49 11.82 16.88
N VAL A 25 10.32 12.33 16.51
CA VAL A 25 9.05 11.97 17.14
C VAL A 25 8.09 11.43 16.09
N LEU A 26 7.21 10.54 16.52
CA LEU A 26 5.99 10.14 15.81
C LEU A 26 4.79 10.79 16.50
N THR A 27 4.05 11.59 15.74
CA THR A 27 2.89 12.38 16.19
C THR A 27 1.58 11.65 15.94
N GLN A 28 0.47 12.15 16.49
CA GLN A 28 -0.86 11.62 16.17
C GLN A 28 -1.26 11.95 14.74
N ASP A 29 -0.84 13.11 14.23
CA ASP A 29 -1.06 13.49 12.84
C ASP A 29 -0.31 12.57 11.87
N ASP A 30 0.92 12.16 12.21
CA ASP A 30 1.66 11.16 11.42
C ASP A 30 0.89 9.83 11.36
N VAL A 31 0.36 9.37 12.50
CA VAL A 31 -0.49 8.16 12.55
C VAL A 31 -1.73 8.34 11.68
N ARG A 32 -2.36 9.52 11.71
CA ARG A 32 -3.52 9.83 10.86
C ARG A 32 -3.16 9.79 9.37
N GLN A 33 -2.00 10.31 8.97
CA GLN A 33 -1.53 10.23 7.58
C GLN A 33 -1.31 8.78 7.14
N VAL A 34 -0.75 7.94 8.01
CA VAL A 34 -0.62 6.49 7.74
C VAL A 34 -1.99 5.84 7.57
N GLN A 35 -2.98 6.16 8.41
CA GLN A 35 -4.36 5.64 8.29
C GLN A 35 -5.00 6.03 6.96
N LEU A 36 -4.84 7.29 6.54
CA LEU A 36 -5.35 7.78 5.25
C LEU A 36 -4.69 7.05 4.08
N ALA A 37 -3.35 6.98 4.08
CA ALA A 37 -2.59 6.36 3.00
C ALA A 37 -2.89 4.85 2.88
N LYS A 38 -2.88 4.13 4.01
CA LYS A 38 -3.15 2.69 4.02
C LYS A 38 -4.63 2.40 3.72
N GLY A 39 -5.54 3.24 4.18
CA GLY A 39 -6.97 3.14 3.89
C GLY A 39 -7.27 3.29 2.41
N ALA A 40 -6.60 4.22 1.73
CA ALA A 40 -6.76 4.44 0.28
C ALA A 40 -6.29 3.22 -0.55
N ILE A 41 -5.16 2.62 -0.18
CA ILE A 41 -4.64 1.44 -0.87
C ILE A 41 -5.54 0.22 -0.59
N ALA A 42 -5.87 -0.03 0.68
CA ALA A 42 -6.67 -1.17 1.06
C ALA A 42 -8.10 -1.10 0.48
N SER A 43 -8.74 0.06 0.50
CA SER A 43 -10.08 0.23 -0.09
C SER A 43 -10.08 -0.01 -1.59
N GLY A 44 -9.03 0.40 -2.30
CA GLY A 44 -8.87 0.12 -3.72
C GLY A 44 -8.79 -1.38 -4.01
N VAL A 45 -7.99 -2.12 -3.25
CA VAL A 45 -7.88 -3.58 -3.41
C VAL A 45 -9.19 -4.28 -3.07
N ILE A 46 -9.85 -3.92 -1.96
CA ILE A 46 -11.13 -4.50 -1.53
C ILE A 46 -12.20 -4.25 -2.59
N MET A 47 -12.29 -3.04 -3.13
CA MET A 47 -13.27 -2.70 -4.16
C MET A 47 -13.03 -3.45 -5.47
N LEU A 48 -11.77 -3.62 -5.89
CA LEU A 48 -11.45 -4.40 -7.09
C LEU A 48 -11.84 -5.88 -6.93
N LEU A 49 -11.57 -6.46 -5.75
CA LEU A 49 -12.04 -7.81 -5.41
C LEU A 49 -13.57 -7.91 -5.44
N HIS A 50 -14.25 -6.91 -4.87
CA HIS A 50 -15.71 -6.84 -4.86
C HIS A 50 -16.30 -6.78 -6.28
N VAL A 51 -15.79 -5.90 -7.14
CA VAL A 51 -16.22 -5.78 -8.55
C VAL A 51 -15.93 -7.06 -9.34
N ALA A 52 -14.80 -7.72 -9.06
CA ALA A 52 -14.45 -9.00 -9.67
C ALA A 52 -15.24 -10.21 -9.12
N GLY A 53 -16.00 -10.03 -8.04
CA GLY A 53 -16.70 -11.12 -7.36
C GLY A 53 -15.76 -12.14 -6.70
N LEU A 54 -14.56 -11.70 -6.29
CA LEU A 54 -13.51 -12.54 -5.71
C LEU A 54 -13.33 -12.26 -4.22
N ALA A 55 -12.99 -13.30 -3.46
CA ALA A 55 -12.47 -13.19 -2.11
C ALA A 55 -10.94 -13.05 -2.12
N PRO A 56 -10.33 -12.52 -1.05
CA PRO A 56 -8.87 -12.47 -0.93
C PRO A 56 -8.18 -13.83 -1.11
N ASP A 57 -8.81 -14.91 -0.67
CA ASP A 57 -8.27 -16.27 -0.77
C ASP A 57 -8.24 -16.82 -2.20
N ASP A 58 -9.05 -16.24 -3.11
CA ASP A 58 -9.07 -16.59 -4.53
C ASP A 58 -7.86 -16.02 -5.30
N LEU A 59 -7.10 -15.09 -4.68
CA LEU A 59 -5.88 -14.56 -5.30
C LEU A 59 -4.76 -15.61 -5.31
N ASP A 60 -4.18 -15.89 -6.47
CA ASP A 60 -2.99 -16.73 -6.58
C ASP A 60 -1.74 -16.02 -6.06
N GLU A 61 -1.58 -14.74 -6.42
CA GLU A 61 -0.42 -13.91 -6.06
C GLU A 61 -0.81 -12.43 -5.91
N LEU A 62 -0.18 -11.76 -4.93
CA LEU A 62 -0.22 -10.30 -4.75
C LEU A 62 1.19 -9.72 -5.00
N MET A 63 1.37 -9.08 -6.14
CA MET A 63 2.64 -8.45 -6.50
C MET A 63 2.70 -7.00 -6.03
N LEU A 64 3.69 -6.67 -5.21
CA LEU A 64 3.96 -5.32 -4.74
C LEU A 64 5.06 -4.67 -5.59
N ALA A 65 4.71 -3.60 -6.30
CA ALA A 65 5.64 -2.82 -7.11
C ALA A 65 5.87 -1.42 -6.52
N GLY A 66 6.96 -0.77 -6.95
CA GLY A 66 7.30 0.61 -6.61
C GLY A 66 8.49 0.72 -5.66
N GLY A 67 9.09 1.92 -5.61
CA GLY A 67 10.32 2.18 -4.84
C GLY A 67 10.17 2.00 -3.32
N PHE A 68 8.94 1.97 -2.82
CA PHE A 68 8.64 1.74 -1.41
C PHE A 68 8.84 0.28 -1.00
N GLY A 69 8.59 -0.68 -1.90
CA GLY A 69 8.45 -2.09 -1.51
C GLY A 69 9.76 -2.85 -1.27
N ASN A 70 10.94 -2.26 -1.54
CA ASN A 70 12.22 -2.86 -1.13
C ASN A 70 12.37 -2.90 0.40
N TYR A 71 11.55 -2.13 1.13
CA TYR A 71 11.65 -1.98 2.58
C TYR A 71 10.32 -2.22 3.32
N ILE A 72 9.23 -2.58 2.63
CA ILE A 72 7.97 -2.92 3.30
C ILE A 72 8.07 -4.32 3.88
N SER A 73 7.91 -4.43 5.20
CA SER A 73 7.66 -5.71 5.85
C SER A 73 6.25 -6.19 5.52
N ILE A 74 6.13 -7.34 4.81
CA ILE A 74 4.84 -7.98 4.48
C ILE A 74 4.01 -8.20 5.75
N ALA A 75 4.64 -8.68 6.82
CA ALA A 75 3.98 -8.87 8.11
C ALA A 75 3.42 -7.56 8.69
N SER A 76 4.16 -6.45 8.56
CA SER A 76 3.66 -5.13 8.98
C SER A 76 2.54 -4.63 8.08
N ALA A 77 2.63 -4.81 6.76
CA ALA A 77 1.60 -4.41 5.81
C ALA A 77 0.26 -5.13 6.07
N LEU A 78 0.30 -6.45 6.31
CA LEU A 78 -0.85 -7.23 6.73
C LEU A 78 -1.39 -6.74 8.09
N ARG A 79 -0.51 -6.56 9.08
CA ARG A 79 -0.90 -6.17 10.44
C ARG A 79 -1.59 -4.81 10.51
N ILE A 80 -1.16 -3.84 9.71
CA ILE A 80 -1.81 -2.51 9.68
C ILE A 80 -3.03 -2.47 8.76
N GLY A 81 -3.30 -3.54 8.00
CA GLY A 81 -4.37 -3.60 7.01
C GLY A 81 -4.10 -2.70 5.79
N LEU A 82 -2.85 -2.66 5.32
CA LEU A 82 -2.46 -1.99 4.07
C LEU A 82 -2.80 -2.86 2.85
N ILE A 83 -2.63 -4.17 2.98
CA ILE A 83 -2.91 -5.17 1.95
C ILE A 83 -3.96 -6.16 2.49
N PRO A 84 -4.74 -6.82 1.62
CA PRO A 84 -5.78 -7.75 2.04
C PRO A 84 -5.21 -8.91 2.88
N PRO A 85 -6.04 -9.56 3.71
CA PRO A 85 -5.61 -10.65 4.59
C PRO A 85 -5.37 -11.93 3.79
N VAL A 86 -4.27 -11.97 3.04
CA VAL A 86 -3.82 -13.14 2.27
C VAL A 86 -2.66 -13.83 2.97
N SER A 87 -2.44 -15.11 2.62
CA SER A 87 -1.23 -15.82 3.06
C SER A 87 0.03 -15.02 2.67
N PRO A 88 0.98 -14.79 3.60
CA PRO A 88 2.23 -14.10 3.29
C PRO A 88 3.01 -14.76 2.14
N ALA A 89 2.86 -16.07 1.93
CA ALA A 89 3.48 -16.80 0.83
C ALA A 89 2.97 -16.39 -0.56
N LYS A 90 1.78 -15.78 -0.64
CA LYS A 90 1.20 -15.26 -1.88
C LYS A 90 1.71 -13.85 -2.21
N VAL A 91 2.45 -13.18 -1.31
CA VAL A 91 2.86 -11.78 -1.49
C VAL A 91 4.30 -11.72 -1.97
N ARG A 92 4.54 -11.09 -3.14
CA ARG A 92 5.88 -10.95 -3.72
C ARG A 92 6.21 -9.49 -4.01
N TYR A 93 7.41 -9.06 -3.64
CA TYR A 93 7.94 -7.78 -4.11
C TYR A 93 8.60 -7.93 -5.48
N VAL A 94 8.25 -7.04 -6.42
CA VAL A 94 8.72 -7.10 -7.81
C VAL A 94 9.59 -5.92 -8.23
N GLY A 95 9.98 -5.05 -7.28
CA GLY A 95 10.82 -3.91 -7.61
C GLY A 95 10.07 -2.75 -8.25
N ASN A 96 10.80 -1.90 -8.96
CA ASN A 96 10.23 -0.85 -9.79
C ASN A 96 9.78 -1.44 -11.14
N ALA A 97 8.58 -2.02 -11.16
CA ALA A 97 8.01 -2.64 -12.35
C ALA A 97 7.86 -1.66 -13.53
N ALA A 98 7.59 -0.38 -13.27
CA ALA A 98 7.49 0.64 -14.32
C ALA A 98 8.84 0.87 -15.02
N SER A 99 9.93 0.99 -14.26
CA SER A 99 11.28 1.14 -14.83
C SER A 99 11.73 -0.10 -15.58
N LEU A 100 11.46 -1.30 -15.04
CA LEU A 100 11.76 -2.56 -15.72
C LEU A 100 10.96 -2.69 -17.03
N GLY A 101 9.66 -2.42 -17.00
CA GLY A 101 8.81 -2.44 -18.20
C GLY A 101 9.26 -1.45 -19.27
N ALA A 102 9.70 -0.24 -18.86
CA ALA A 102 10.27 0.74 -19.79
C ALA A 102 11.56 0.24 -20.45
N GLN A 103 12.44 -0.43 -19.70
CA GLN A 103 13.65 -1.04 -20.25
C GLN A 103 13.31 -2.16 -21.24
N LEU A 104 12.37 -3.05 -20.89
CA LEU A 104 11.90 -4.12 -21.79
C LEU A 104 11.36 -3.56 -23.11
N CYS A 105 10.49 -2.55 -23.04
CA CYS A 105 9.95 -1.88 -24.22
C CYS A 105 11.03 -1.16 -25.04
N LEU A 106 12.07 -0.64 -24.39
CA LEU A 106 13.18 0.06 -25.07
C LEU A 106 14.00 -0.89 -25.94
N VAL A 107 14.28 -2.09 -25.45
CA VAL A 107 15.19 -3.05 -26.12
C VAL A 107 14.48 -4.12 -26.96
N SER A 108 13.16 -4.21 -26.89
CA SER A 108 12.37 -5.21 -27.63
C SER A 108 11.08 -4.62 -28.21
N GLU A 109 10.95 -4.68 -29.54
CA GLU A 109 9.73 -4.30 -30.24
C GLU A 109 8.56 -5.23 -29.91
N ALA A 110 8.84 -6.52 -29.70
CA ALA A 110 7.84 -7.51 -29.31
C ALA A 110 7.25 -7.20 -27.91
N GLU A 111 8.11 -6.87 -26.93
CA GLU A 111 7.66 -6.48 -25.59
C GLU A 111 6.86 -5.17 -25.62
N ARG A 112 7.27 -4.23 -26.48
CA ARG A 112 6.54 -2.98 -26.69
C ARG A 112 5.15 -3.22 -27.28
N ALA A 113 5.03 -4.12 -28.26
CA ALA A 113 3.74 -4.50 -28.84
C ALA A 113 2.86 -5.21 -27.79
N HIS A 114 3.44 -6.12 -27.01
CA HIS A 114 2.74 -6.81 -25.92
C HIS A 114 2.22 -5.84 -24.86
N ALA A 115 3.04 -4.86 -24.43
CA ALA A 115 2.60 -3.82 -23.49
C ALA A 115 1.39 -3.02 -24.03
N ALA A 116 1.35 -2.74 -25.34
CA ALA A 116 0.22 -2.07 -25.98
C ALA A 116 -1.05 -2.96 -26.07
N GLU A 117 -0.90 -4.28 -26.16
CA GLU A 117 -2.01 -5.23 -26.05
C GLU A 117 -2.56 -5.28 -24.62
N VAL A 118 -1.69 -5.43 -23.63
CA VAL A 118 -2.07 -5.40 -22.20
C VAL A 118 -2.81 -4.10 -21.88
N ALA A 119 -2.26 -2.94 -22.28
CA ALA A 119 -2.89 -1.64 -22.06
C ALA A 119 -4.30 -1.54 -22.66
N ARG A 120 -4.56 -2.18 -23.81
CA ARG A 120 -5.88 -2.21 -24.45
C ARG A 120 -6.87 -3.13 -23.74
N ALA A 121 -6.40 -4.12 -22.99
CA ALA A 121 -7.22 -5.07 -22.25
C ALA A 121 -7.56 -4.60 -20.82
N ILE A 122 -6.89 -3.56 -20.31
CA ILE A 122 -7.15 -3.03 -18.97
C ILE A 122 -8.49 -2.29 -18.95
N GLU A 123 -9.37 -2.69 -18.03
CA GLU A 123 -10.58 -1.96 -17.69
C GLU A 123 -10.33 -1.07 -16.47
N HIS A 124 -10.69 0.21 -16.58
CA HIS A 124 -10.57 1.16 -15.47
C HIS A 124 -11.84 1.16 -14.62
N VAL A 125 -11.72 0.72 -13.38
CA VAL A 125 -12.80 0.78 -12.38
C VAL A 125 -12.74 2.11 -11.65
N SER A 126 -13.77 2.95 -11.83
CA SER A 126 -13.89 4.22 -11.12
C SER A 126 -14.37 4.02 -9.69
N LEU A 127 -13.43 3.80 -8.77
CA LEU A 127 -13.72 3.50 -7.36
C LEU A 127 -14.57 4.60 -6.70
N ALA A 128 -14.23 5.87 -6.92
CA ALA A 128 -14.92 7.01 -6.32
C ALA A 128 -16.39 7.16 -6.78
N ALA A 129 -16.78 6.53 -7.89
CA ALA A 129 -18.16 6.52 -8.37
C ALA A 129 -18.96 5.32 -7.82
N HIS A 130 -18.31 4.37 -7.15
CA HIS A 130 -18.98 3.21 -6.59
C HIS A 130 -19.69 3.58 -5.28
N PRO A 131 -20.98 3.27 -5.12
CA PRO A 131 -21.76 3.65 -3.92
C PRO A 131 -21.13 3.18 -2.60
N ASP A 132 -20.50 2.00 -2.62
CA ASP A 132 -19.90 1.40 -1.40
C ASP A 132 -18.50 1.92 -1.07
N PHE A 133 -17.87 2.72 -1.95
CA PHE A 133 -16.46 3.10 -1.79
C PHE A 133 -16.20 3.93 -0.54
N GLU A 134 -17.06 4.90 -0.23
CA GLU A 134 -16.87 5.78 0.92
C GLU A 134 -16.87 4.98 2.22
N GLN A 135 -17.83 4.07 2.39
CA GLN A 135 -17.92 3.20 3.55
C GLN A 135 -16.70 2.29 3.65
N ILE A 136 -16.31 1.64 2.55
CA ILE A 136 -15.12 0.78 2.50
C ILE A 136 -13.85 1.56 2.85
N PHE A 137 -13.70 2.80 2.38
CA PHE A 137 -12.56 3.65 2.71
C PHE A 137 -12.52 4.03 4.19
N VAL A 138 -13.66 4.42 4.77
CA VAL A 138 -13.77 4.73 6.20
C VAL A 138 -13.40 3.52 7.05
N ASP A 139 -13.91 2.35 6.70
CA ASP A 139 -13.59 1.11 7.41
C ASP A 139 -12.11 0.73 7.25
N ALA A 140 -11.57 0.88 6.04
CA ALA A 140 -10.17 0.61 5.73
C ALA A 140 -9.19 1.58 6.40
N MET A 141 -9.61 2.76 6.88
CA MET A 141 -8.73 3.65 7.66
C MET A 141 -8.41 3.09 9.06
N ASN A 142 -9.30 2.29 9.65
CA ASN A 142 -9.10 1.72 10.97
C ASN A 142 -8.01 0.65 10.95
N PHE A 143 -7.12 0.64 11.94
CA PHE A 143 -6.18 -0.49 12.08
C PHE A 143 -6.97 -1.76 12.45
N PRO A 144 -6.67 -2.91 11.82
CA PRO A 144 -7.33 -4.17 12.18
C PRO A 144 -7.20 -4.49 13.67
N ALA A 145 -8.25 -5.09 14.23
CA ALA A 145 -8.18 -5.67 15.57
C ALA A 145 -7.12 -6.79 15.61
N ARG A 146 -6.47 -6.95 16.76
CA ARG A 146 -5.51 -8.04 16.99
C ARG A 146 -6.20 -9.38 17.14
#